data_AF-A0A1F8H829-F1
#
_entry.id   AF-A0A1F8H829-F1
#
_cell.length_a   1.000
_cell.length_b   1.000
_cell.length_c   1.000
_cell.angle_alpha   90.00
_cell.angle_beta   90.00
_cell.angle_gamma   90.00
#
_symmetry.space_group_name_H-M   'P 1'
#
loop_
_entity.id
_entity.type
_entity.pdbx_description
1 polymer ?
#
loop_
_entity_poly.entity_id
_entity_poly.type
_entity_poly.pdbx_seq_one_letter_code
_entity_poly.pdbx_strand_id
1 'polypeptide(L)'
;MVEVKRKPNESVGSLLRRFNRFVQQSGVLIKAKKSQHREKKQTERKEKNAAIMGLHLSELRRKLEKLGKYDEDTFDEEKRKMKQKLDL
;
A
#
# COMPACT_ATOMS: atom_id res chain seq x y z
N MET A 1 19.80 -7.60 5.36
CA MET A 1 20.60 -8.28 4.33
C MET A 1 19.81 -9.49 3.87
N VAL A 2 19.54 -9.61 2.57
CA VAL A 2 18.70 -10.66 1.99
C VAL A 2 19.65 -11.69 1.40
N GLU A 3 19.99 -12.71 2.16
CA GLU A 3 20.92 -13.76 1.73
C GLU A 3 20.16 -15.08 1.53
N VAL A 4 20.44 -15.77 0.42
CA VAL A 4 19.89 -17.09 0.16
C VAL A 4 21.03 -18.03 -0.23
N LYS A 5 21.28 -19.04 0.61
CA LYS A 5 22.24 -20.11 0.33
C LYS A 5 21.57 -21.25 -0.46
N ARG A 6 22.35 -21.90 -1.31
CA ARG A 6 21.92 -23.06 -2.10
C ARG A 6 21.76 -24.28 -1.20
N LYS A 7 20.65 -25.00 -1.36
CA LYS A 7 20.40 -26.26 -0.65
C LYS A 7 21.01 -27.44 -1.43
N PRO A 8 21.38 -28.55 -0.75
CA PRO A 8 21.76 -29.78 -1.45
C PRO A 8 20.60 -30.26 -2.34
N ASN A 9 20.91 -30.71 -3.56
CA ASN A 9 19.96 -31.13 -4.61
C ASN A 9 19.03 -30.04 -5.16
N GLU A 10 19.38 -28.76 -4.99
CA GLU A 10 18.62 -27.65 -5.58
C GLU A 10 19.14 -27.26 -6.98
N SER A 11 18.23 -27.08 -7.94
CA SER A 11 18.54 -26.48 -9.24
C SER A 11 18.77 -24.98 -9.12
N VAL A 12 19.65 -24.43 -9.96
CA VAL A 12 19.96 -22.99 -9.97
C VAL A 12 18.70 -22.13 -10.18
N GLY A 13 17.76 -22.60 -11.00
CA GLY A 13 16.49 -21.91 -11.22
C GLY A 13 15.60 -21.83 -9.98
N SER A 14 15.55 -22.89 -9.17
CA SER A 14 14.79 -22.89 -7.90
C SER A 14 15.38 -21.89 -6.90
N LEU A 15 16.72 -21.84 -6.81
CA LEU A 15 17.44 -20.88 -5.98
C LEU A 15 17.10 -19.43 -6.34
N LEU A 16 17.11 -19.09 -7.63
CA LEU A 16 16.77 -17.74 -8.12
C LEU A 16 15.32 -17.36 -7.81
N ARG A 17 14.38 -18.30 -7.93
CA ARG A 17 12.97 -18.06 -7.56
C ARG A 17 12.81 -17.76 -6.07
N ARG A 18 13.50 -18.51 -5.20
CA ARG A 18 13.50 -18.24 -3.76
C ARG A 18 14.12 -16.90 -3.44
N PHE A 19 15.24 -16.56 -4.08
CA PHE A 19 15.87 -15.26 -3.93
C PHE A 19 14.91 -14.13 -4.32
N ASN A 20 14.27 -14.20 -5.49
CA ASN A 20 13.29 -13.20 -5.92
C ASN A 20 12.11 -13.07 -4.95
N ARG A 21 11.53 -14.19 -4.49
CA ARG A 21 10.46 -14.18 -3.49
C ARG A 21 10.92 -13.51 -2.18
N PHE A 22 12.13 -13.81 -1.74
CA PHE A 22 12.69 -13.27 -0.50
C PHE A 22 13.02 -11.77 -0.63
N VAL A 23 13.55 -11.32 -1.77
CA VAL A 23 13.72 -9.89 -2.08
C VAL A 23 12.37 -9.15 -2.07
N GLN A 24 11.35 -9.71 -2.70
CA GLN A 24 10.00 -9.13 -2.73
C GLN A 24 9.41 -9.04 -1.31
N GLN A 25 9.46 -10.13 -0.53
CA GLN A 25 8.95 -10.16 0.85
C GLN A 25 9.73 -9.23 1.78
N SER A 26 11.05 -9.12 1.60
CA SER A 26 11.88 -8.23 2.42
C SER A 26 11.56 -6.75 2.22
N GLY A 27 10.90 -6.39 1.10
CA GLY A 27 10.56 -5.01 0.77
C GLY A 27 11.77 -4.09 0.59
N VAL A 28 13.00 -4.62 0.51
CA VAL A 28 14.24 -3.82 0.46
C VAL A 28 14.22 -2.85 -0.72
N LEU A 29 13.72 -3.28 -1.88
CA LEU A 29 13.59 -2.40 -3.05
C LEU A 29 12.55 -1.29 -2.85
N ILE A 30 11.42 -1.60 -2.20
CA ILE A 30 10.37 -0.61 -1.91
C ILE A 30 10.91 0.43 -0.92
N LYS A 31 11.60 -0.02 0.12
CA LYS A 31 12.23 0.86 1.10
C LYS A 31 13.26 1.76 0.45
N ALA A 32 14.15 1.20 -0.38
CA ALA A 32 15.17 1.96 -1.10
C ALA A 32 14.57 3.04 -2.02
N LYS A 33 13.54 2.67 -2.80
CA LYS A 33 12.80 3.61 -3.65
C LYS A 33 12.12 4.72 -2.84
N LYS A 34 11.48 4.38 -1.72
CA LYS A 34 10.83 5.36 -0.84
C LYS A 34 11.83 6.31 -0.20
N SER A 35 13.00 5.82 0.21
CA SER A 35 14.05 6.65 0.82
C SER A 35 14.95 7.38 -0.18
N GLN A 36 14.73 7.20 -1.49
CA GLN A 36 15.56 7.81 -2.54
C GLN A 36 15.55 9.35 -2.45
N HIS A 37 14.44 9.93 -2.00
CA HIS A 37 14.26 11.37 -1.88
C HIS A 37 13.86 11.76 -0.44
N ARG A 38 14.28 12.95 -0.01
CA ARG A 38 13.91 13.49 1.30
C ARG A 38 12.45 13.94 1.30
N GLU A 39 11.60 13.20 2.00
CA GLU A 39 10.24 13.64 2.32
C GLU A 39 10.25 14.66 3.47
N LYS A 40 9.51 15.77 3.32
CA LYS A 40 9.31 16.73 4.42
C LYS A 40 8.33 16.14 5.43
N LYS A 41 8.55 16.39 6.73
CA LYS A 41 7.58 16.01 7.78
C LYS A 41 6.23 16.68 7.49
N GLN A 42 5.15 15.95 7.70
CA GLN A 42 3.80 16.50 7.57
C GLN A 42 3.54 17.53 8.67
N THR A 43 2.74 18.55 8.35
CA THR A 43 2.22 19.50 9.32
C THR A 43 1.07 18.86 10.09
N GLU A 44 0.85 19.27 11.34
CA GLU A 44 -0.24 18.74 12.19
C GLU A 44 -1.62 18.78 11.49
N ARG A 45 -1.94 19.86 10.75
CA ARG A 45 -3.18 19.97 9.96
C ARG A 45 -3.30 18.85 8.90
N LYS A 46 -2.21 18.53 8.20
CA LYS A 46 -2.19 17.46 7.18
C LYS A 46 -2.35 16.09 7.80
N GLU A 47 -1.73 15.86 8.96
CA GLU A 47 -1.88 14.61 9.71
C GLU A 47 -3.33 14.41 10.18
N LYS A 48 -3.96 15.45 10.75
CA LYS A 48 -5.36 15.43 11.16
C LYS A 48 -6.31 15.19 9.99
N ASN A 49 -6.11 15.91 8.88
CA ASN A 49 -6.92 15.75 7.67
C ASN A 49 -6.80 14.34 7.07
N ALA A 50 -5.60 13.77 7.06
CA ALA A 50 -5.37 12.40 6.59
C ALA A 50 -6.08 11.37 7.48
N ALA A 51 -6.07 11.56 8.81
CA ALA A 51 -6.78 10.70 9.74
C ALA A 51 -8.31 10.77 9.54
N ILE A 52 -8.87 11.98 9.41
CA ILE A 52 -10.29 12.20 9.13
C ILE A 52 -10.69 11.52 7.81
N MET A 53 -9.90 11.70 6.76
CA MET A 53 -10.14 11.04 5.46
C MET A 53 -10.10 9.51 5.59
N GLY A 54 -9.16 8.97 6.36
CA GLY A 54 -9.06 7.53 6.61
C GLY A 54 -10.31 6.94 7.26
N LEU A 55 -10.89 7.64 8.24
CA LEU A 55 -12.14 7.22 8.88
C LEU A 55 -13.30 7.18 7.87
N HIS A 56 -13.48 8.24 7.10
CA HIS A 56 -14.56 8.30 6.12
C HIS A 56 -14.39 7.26 5.00
N LEU A 57 -13.16 6.99 4.56
CA LEU A 57 -12.89 5.94 3.57
C LEU A 57 -13.24 4.55 4.11
N SER A 58 -12.93 4.28 5.39
CA SER A 58 -13.32 3.02 6.04
C SER A 58 -14.84 2.88 6.13
N GLU A 59 -15.55 3.96 6.46
CA GLU A 59 -17.01 3.98 6.49
C GLU A 59 -17.63 3.77 5.11
N LEU A 60 -17.10 4.47 4.10
CA LEU A 60 -17.53 4.34 2.70
C LEU A 60 -17.36 2.90 2.21
N ARG A 61 -16.19 2.30 2.45
CA ARG A 61 -15.93 0.91 2.10
C ARG A 61 -16.94 -0.03 2.76
N ARG A 62 -17.15 0.09 4.07
CA ARG A 62 -18.14 -0.73 4.80
C ARG A 62 -19.55 -0.54 4.25
N LYS A 63 -19.92 0.67 3.84
CA LYS A 63 -21.23 0.97 3.26
C LYS A 63 -21.39 0.30 1.89
N LEU A 64 -20.39 0.41 1.01
CA LEU A 64 -20.42 -0.20 -0.31
C LEU A 64 -20.42 -1.73 -0.26
N GLU A 65 -19.64 -2.33 0.65
CA GLU A 65 -19.65 -3.77 0.91
C GLU A 65 -21.03 -4.24 1.37
N LYS A 66 -21.65 -3.54 2.34
CA LYS A 66 -23.01 -3.86 2.82
C LYS A 66 -24.08 -3.73 1.73
N LEU A 67 -23.90 -2.80 0.80
CA LEU A 67 -24.83 -2.60 -0.33
C LEU A 67 -24.59 -3.58 -1.48
N GLY A 68 -23.52 -4.39 -1.44
CA GLY A 68 -23.14 -5.28 -2.53
C GLY A 68 -22.68 -4.54 -3.79
N LYS A 69 -22.34 -3.25 -3.68
CA LYS A 69 -21.91 -2.38 -4.79
C LYS A 69 -20.41 -2.05 -4.70
N TYR A 70 -19.64 -2.89 -4.02
CA TYR A 70 -18.21 -2.68 -3.92
C TYR A 70 -17.55 -3.11 -5.23
N ASP A 71 -17.07 -2.12 -5.96
CA ASP A 71 -16.22 -2.25 -7.13
C ASP A 71 -15.13 -1.17 -7.06
N GLU A 72 -13.95 -1.43 -7.64
CA GLU A 72 -12.80 -0.50 -7.55
C GLU A 72 -13.15 0.87 -8.15
N ASP A 73 -13.84 0.88 -9.29
CA ASP A 73 -14.24 2.10 -9.98
C ASP A 73 -15.30 2.86 -9.15
N THR A 74 -16.28 2.13 -8.61
CA THR A 74 -17.35 2.72 -7.77
C THR A 74 -16.79 3.32 -6.49
N PHE A 75 -15.80 2.68 -5.87
CA PHE A 75 -15.15 3.21 -4.66
C PHE A 75 -14.37 4.49 -4.95
N ASP A 76 -13.63 4.53 -6.07
CA ASP A 76 -12.83 5.70 -6.43
C ASP A 76 -13.70 6.90 -6.83
N GLU A 77 -14.84 6.68 -7.49
CA GLU A 77 -15.82 7.73 -7.76
C GLU A 77 -16.40 8.32 -6.47
N GLU A 78 -16.87 7.48 -5.56
CA GLU A 78 -17.45 7.92 -4.29
C GLU A 78 -16.41 8.62 -3.41
N LYS A 79 -15.16 8.15 -3.43
CA LYS A 79 -14.02 8.80 -2.78
C LYS A 79 -13.77 10.21 -3.34
N ARG A 80 -13.83 10.40 -4.67
CA ARG A 80 -13.67 11.72 -5.31
C ARG A 80 -14.78 12.68 -4.88
N LYS A 81 -16.04 12.23 -4.92
CA LYS A 81 -17.20 13.02 -4.48
C LYS A 81 -17.08 13.42 -3.02
N MET A 82 -16.67 12.48 -2.17
CA MET A 82 -16.53 12.71 -0.74
C MET A 82 -15.41 13.71 -0.44
N LYS A 83 -14.28 13.62 -1.16
CA LYS A 83 -13.19 14.61 -1.06
C LYS A 83 -13.65 16.01 -1.45
N GLN A 84 -14.42 16.15 -2.54
CA GLN A 84 -15.01 17.43 -2.95
C GLN A 84 -15.96 18.01 -1.88
N LYS A 85 -16.75 17.14 -1.22
CA LYS A 85 -17.71 17.57 -0.19
C LYS A 85 -17.05 18.04 1.11
N LEU A 86 -15.93 17.42 1.49
CA LEU A 86 -15.21 17.74 2.72
C LEU A 86 -14.32 18.99 2.61
N ASP A 87 -14.14 19.56 1.41
CA ASP A 87 -13.25 20.69 1.13
C ASP A 87 -11.83 20.48 1.69
N LEU A 88 -11.34 19.23 1.58
CA LEU A 88 -10.06 18.72 2.11
C LEU A 88 -9.05 18.35 1.01
#